data_AF-A0A4Y2R9L0-F1
#
_entry.id   AF-A0A4Y2R9L0-F1
#
_cell.length_a   1.000
_cell.length_b   1.000
_cell.length_c   1.000
_cell.angle_alpha   90.00
_cell.angle_beta   90.00
_cell.angle_gamma   90.00
#
_symmetry.space_group_name_H-M   'P 1'
#
loop_
_entity.id
_entity.type
_entity.pdbx_description
1 polymer ?
#
loop_
_entity_poly.entity_id
_entity_poly.type
_entity_poly.pdbx_seq_one_letter_code
_entity_poly.pdbx_strand_id
1 'polypeptide(L)'
;MGFLAQGTIEDLKALADYLGINAHMMTFLNKKDLIIKDASYETNFCKSRLAFIISERKAEETLQRDQRDNERLYKLEKLKIQAEQTYIGAMNSSEEICRRFLL
;
A
#
# COMPACT_ATOMS: atom_id res chain seq x y z
N MET A 1 10.60 27.27 4.30
CA MET A 1 10.58 25.80 4.18
C MET A 1 10.14 25.45 2.76
N GLY A 2 11.06 25.04 1.89
CA GLY A 2 10.80 24.80 0.46
C GLY A 2 10.00 23.52 0.16
N PHE A 3 9.55 23.36 -1.08
CA PHE A 3 8.73 22.22 -1.55
C PHE A 3 9.38 20.84 -1.28
N LEU A 4 10.71 20.77 -1.17
CA LEU A 4 11.45 19.56 -0.79
C LEU A 4 11.09 19.03 0.62
N ALA A 5 10.42 19.83 1.46
CA ALA A 5 9.90 19.35 2.75
C ALA A 5 8.63 18.51 2.64
N GLN A 6 8.01 18.44 1.45
CA GLN A 6 6.77 17.67 1.24
C GLN A 6 7.02 16.18 1.01
N GLY A 7 8.24 15.80 0.58
CA GLY A 7 8.62 14.41 0.34
C GLY A 7 9.27 13.73 1.54
N THR A 8 9.21 12.39 1.57
CA THR A 8 9.98 11.57 2.51
C THR A 8 11.46 11.51 2.14
N ILE A 9 12.27 10.82 2.94
CA ILE A 9 13.69 10.59 2.62
C ILE A 9 13.85 9.82 1.31
N GLU A 10 12.94 8.87 1.06
CA GLU A 10 12.88 8.04 -0.13
C GLU A 10 12.46 8.85 -1.35
N ASP A 11 11.46 9.74 -1.21
CA ASP A 11 11.04 10.64 -2.28
C ASP A 11 12.19 11.57 -2.70
N LEU A 12 12.94 12.11 -1.73
CA LEU A 12 14.13 12.93 -2.00
C LEU A 12 15.29 12.13 -2.58
N LYS A 13 15.44 10.86 -2.18
CA LYS A 13 16.44 9.97 -2.76
C LYS A 13 16.11 9.71 -4.24
N ALA A 14 14.87 9.37 -4.56
CA ALA A 14 14.43 9.16 -5.93
C ALA A 14 14.61 10.43 -6.79
N LEU A 15 14.34 11.61 -6.22
CA LEU A 15 14.62 12.87 -6.90
C LEU A 15 16.13 13.08 -7.15
N ALA A 16 16.97 12.82 -6.15
CA ALA A 16 18.42 12.91 -6.30
C ALA A 16 18.95 11.93 -7.35
N ASP A 17 18.50 10.67 -7.31
CA ASP A 17 18.88 9.65 -8.30
C ASP A 17 18.47 10.07 -9.72
N TYR A 18 17.30 10.69 -9.87
CA TYR A 18 16.83 11.24 -11.16
C TYR A 18 17.71 12.38 -11.67
N LEU A 19 18.25 13.20 -10.78
CA LEU A 19 19.20 14.27 -11.09
C LEU A 19 20.64 13.75 -11.28
N GLY A 20 20.88 12.44 -11.14
CA GLY A 20 22.22 11.85 -11.20
C GLY A 20 23.07 12.13 -9.95
N ILE A 21 22.44 12.57 -8.87
CA ILE A 21 23.08 12.93 -7.61
C ILE A 21 23.22 11.69 -6.73
N ASN A 22 24.45 11.32 -6.39
CA ASN A 22 24.71 10.15 -5.55
C ASN A 22 24.46 10.45 -4.06
N ALA A 23 23.20 10.34 -3.62
CA ALA A 23 22.74 10.71 -2.27
C ALA A 23 22.53 9.52 -1.31
N HIS A 24 23.03 8.34 -1.66
CA HIS A 24 22.63 7.05 -1.06
C HIS A 24 22.82 6.94 0.47
N MET A 25 23.82 7.62 1.05
CA MET A 25 24.16 7.51 2.49
C MET A 25 23.95 8.81 3.31
N MET A 26 23.25 9.80 2.76
CA MET A 26 23.14 11.12 3.41
C MET A 26 21.88 11.29 4.27
N THR A 27 21.93 12.17 5.28
CA THR A 27 20.76 12.56 6.08
C THR A 27 19.74 13.36 5.25
N PHE A 28 18.48 13.45 5.70
CA PHE A 28 17.42 14.19 5.00
C PHE A 28 17.78 15.66 4.71
N LEU A 29 18.36 16.36 5.70
CA LEU A 29 18.84 17.73 5.55
C LEU A 29 19.94 17.83 4.50
N ASN A 30 20.94 16.95 4.58
CA ASN A 30 22.05 16.92 3.64
C ASN A 30 21.58 16.65 2.20
N LYS A 31 20.53 15.84 2.01
CA LYS A 31 19.95 15.58 0.68
C LYS A 31 19.31 16.83 0.06
N LYS A 32 18.53 17.60 0.83
CA LYS A 32 17.90 18.83 0.33
C LYS A 32 18.93 19.84 -0.13
N ASP A 33 19.96 20.03 0.69
CA ASP A 33 21.03 20.97 0.38
C ASP A 33 21.81 20.54 -0.85
N LEU A 34 22.03 19.24 -1.05
CA LEU A 34 22.72 18.75 -2.24
C LEU A 34 21.91 18.95 -3.51
N ILE A 35 20.60 18.68 -3.47
CA ILE A 35 19.69 18.91 -4.60
C ILE A 35 19.69 20.39 -4.99
N ILE A 36 19.62 21.31 -4.01
CA ILE A 36 19.59 22.76 -4.28
C ILE A 36 20.94 23.26 -4.82
N LYS A 37 22.05 22.66 -4.38
CA LYS A 37 23.41 23.05 -4.80
C LYS A 37 23.84 22.43 -6.13
N ASP A 38 23.06 21.51 -6.68
CA ASP A 38 23.38 20.87 -7.94
C ASP A 38 23.34 21.87 -9.10
N ALA A 39 24.28 21.76 -10.04
CA ALA A 39 24.37 22.67 -11.17
C ALA A 39 23.16 22.56 -12.12
N SER A 40 22.49 21.41 -12.13
CA SER A 40 21.27 21.15 -12.91
C SER A 40 19.98 21.49 -12.17
N TYR A 41 20.07 22.04 -10.95
CA TYR A 41 18.91 22.39 -10.14
C TYR A 41 18.04 23.44 -10.84
N GLU A 42 16.87 23.01 -11.30
CA GLU A 42 15.79 23.89 -11.74
C GLU A 42 14.58 23.70 -10.82
N THR A 43 14.10 24.80 -10.25
CA THR A 43 13.12 24.78 -9.15
C THR A 43 11.78 24.20 -9.59
N ASN A 44 11.25 24.61 -10.75
CA ASN A 44 9.94 24.18 -11.22
C ASN A 44 9.95 22.70 -11.64
N PHE A 45 11.04 22.27 -12.26
CA PHE A 45 11.32 20.91 -12.63
C PHE A 45 11.39 20.02 -11.39
N CYS A 46 12.25 20.36 -10.43
CA CYS A 46 12.39 19.60 -9.19
C CYS A 46 11.07 19.53 -8.41
N LYS A 47 10.30 20.63 -8.40
CA LYS A 47 8.97 20.66 -7.76
C LYS A 47 7.98 19.74 -8.45
N SER A 48 7.89 19.81 -9.77
CA SER A 48 6.99 18.95 -10.57
C SER A 48 7.40 17.47 -10.45
N ARG A 49 8.71 17.19 -10.50
CA ARG A 49 9.23 15.83 -10.40
C ARG A 49 9.00 15.24 -9.01
N LEU A 50 9.20 16.02 -7.94
CA LEU A 50 8.89 15.57 -6.58
C LEU A 50 7.40 15.30 -6.39
N ALA A 51 6.54 16.16 -6.91
CA ALA A 51 5.09 15.96 -6.84
C ALA A 51 4.66 14.66 -7.54
N PHE A 52 5.28 14.35 -8.68
CA PHE A 52 5.07 13.09 -9.40
C PHE A 52 5.50 11.88 -8.56
N ILE A 53 6.73 11.88 -8.02
CA ILE A 53 7.26 10.81 -7.16
C ILE A 53 6.33 10.54 -5.97
N ILE A 54 5.91 11.60 -5.26
CA ILE A 54 4.99 11.49 -4.13
C ILE A 54 3.65 10.89 -4.55
N SER A 55 3.14 11.27 -5.74
CA SER A 55 1.86 10.78 -6.25
C SER A 55 1.93 9.31 -6.63
N GLU A 56 2.99 8.87 -7.29
CA GLU A 56 3.22 7.45 -7.62
C GLU A 56 3.28 6.60 -6.35
N ARG A 57 4.04 7.04 -5.33
CA ARG A 57 4.12 6.33 -4.05
C ARG A 57 2.75 6.18 -3.38
N LYS A 58 1.96 7.26 -3.35
CA LYS A 58 0.60 7.21 -2.76
C LYS A 58 -0.34 6.30 -3.54
N ALA A 59 -0.24 6.28 -4.87
CA ALA A 59 -1.02 5.38 -5.71
C ALA A 59 -0.68 3.91 -5.41
N GLU A 60 0.61 3.58 -5.30
CA GLU A 60 1.09 2.25 -4.93
C GLU A 60 0.61 1.86 -3.52
N GLU A 61 0.74 2.75 -2.53
CA GLU A 61 0.23 2.52 -1.16
C GLU A 61 -1.28 2.24 -1.14
N THR A 62 -2.04 2.92 -2.00
CA THR A 62 -3.49 2.75 -2.14
C THR A 62 -3.82 1.41 -2.76
N LEU A 63 -3.14 1.06 -3.87
CA LEU A 63 -3.31 -0.23 -4.53
C LEU A 63 -3.02 -1.40 -3.57
N GLN A 64 -1.94 -1.33 -2.80
CA GLN A 64 -1.59 -2.35 -1.81
C GLN A 64 -2.58 -2.43 -0.65
N ARG A 65 -3.23 -1.31 -0.29
CA ARG A 65 -4.30 -1.31 0.70
C ARG A 65 -5.55 -2.00 0.15
N ASP A 66 -5.97 -1.62 -1.05
CA ASP A 66 -7.16 -2.17 -1.70
C ASP A 66 -7.03 -3.69 -1.93
N GLN A 67 -5.84 -4.15 -2.33
CA GLN A 67 -5.55 -5.59 -2.44
C GLN A 67 -5.72 -6.31 -1.10
N ARG A 68 -5.15 -5.79 -0.01
CA ARG A 68 -5.29 -6.39 1.33
C ARG A 68 -6.74 -6.39 1.82
N ASP A 69 -7.48 -5.33 1.54
CA ASP A 69 -8.88 -5.23 1.95
C ASP A 69 -9.75 -6.22 1.14
N ASN A 70 -9.49 -6.38 -0.16
CA ASN A 70 -10.12 -7.42 -0.97
C ASN A 70 -9.79 -8.85 -0.49
N GLU A 71 -8.53 -9.14 -0.13
CA GLU A 71 -8.14 -10.44 0.43
C GLU A 71 -8.86 -10.73 1.75
N ARG A 72 -9.01 -9.71 2.62
CA ARG A 72 -9.75 -9.83 3.88
C ARG A 72 -11.22 -10.12 3.63
N LEU A 73 -11.85 -9.42 2.70
CA LEU A 73 -13.25 -9.64 2.32
C LEU A 73 -13.46 -11.05 1.79
N TYR A 74 -12.59 -11.50 0.87
CA TYR A 74 -12.63 -12.85 0.32
C TYR A 74 -12.50 -13.92 1.41
N LYS A 75 -11.56 -13.74 2.35
CA LYS A 75 -11.38 -14.68 3.46
C LYS A 75 -12.61 -14.72 4.38
N LEU A 76 -13.24 -13.58 4.63
CA LEU A 76 -14.44 -13.49 5.45
C LEU A 76 -15.65 -14.15 4.77
N GLU A 77 -15.84 -13.93 3.47
CA GLU A 77 -16.88 -14.58 2.69
C GLU A 77 -16.70 -16.10 2.65
N LYS A 78 -15.46 -16.58 2.46
CA LYS A 78 -15.14 -18.01 2.53
C LYS A 78 -15.52 -18.63 3.88
N LEU A 79 -15.21 -17.95 4.99
CA LEU A 79 -15.57 -18.43 6.33
C LEU A 79 -17.09 -18.45 6.54
N LYS A 80 -17.80 -17.43 6.03
CA LYS A 80 -19.27 -17.38 6.09
C LYS A 80 -19.90 -18.56 5.35
N ILE A 81 -19.46 -18.84 4.11
CA ILE A 81 -19.94 -19.98 3.32
C ILE A 81 -19.64 -21.30 4.05
N GLN A 82 -18.45 -21.46 4.62
CA GLN A 82 -18.09 -22.67 5.37
C GLN A 82 -18.96 -22.85 6.62
N ALA A 83 -19.28 -21.77 7.33
CA ALA A 83 -20.17 -21.81 8.50
C ALA A 83 -21.61 -22.19 8.10
N GLU A 84 -22.13 -21.61 7.01
CA GLU A 84 -23.46 -21.95 6.47
C GLU A 84 -23.53 -23.41 6.03
N GLN A 85 -22.53 -23.92 5.31
CA GLN A 85 -22.46 -25.32 4.90
C GLN A 85 -22.39 -26.27 6.09
N THR A 86 -21.62 -25.91 7.12
CA THR A 86 -21.52 -26.71 8.36
C THR A 86 -22.87 -26.74 9.10
N TYR A 87 -23.55 -25.60 9.18
CA TYR A 87 -24.86 -25.50 9.81
C TYR A 87 -25.93 -26.34 9.07
N ILE A 88 -25.98 -26.24 7.74
CA ILE A 88 -26.89 -27.05 6.90
C ILE A 88 -26.60 -28.54 7.07
N GLY A 89 -25.32 -28.94 7.04
CA GLY A 89 -24.92 -30.34 7.26
C GLY A 89 -25.35 -30.87 8.63
N ALA A 90 -25.23 -30.05 9.68
CA ALA A 90 -25.66 -30.41 11.03
C ALA A 90 -27.20 -30.54 11.14
N MET A 91 -27.96 -29.65 10.50
CA MET A 91 -29.43 -29.75 10.46
C MET A 91 -29.89 -31.03 9.76
N ASN A 92 -29.33 -31.33 8.59
CA ASN A 92 -29.67 -32.53 7.83
C ASN A 92 -29.35 -33.82 8.61
N SER A 93 -28.21 -33.86 9.30
CA SER A 93 -27.84 -34.98 10.18
C SER A 93 -28.82 -35.15 11.35
N SER A 94 -29.28 -34.05 11.95
CA SER A 94 -30.23 -34.09 13.06
C SER A 94 -31.61 -34.60 12.61
N GLU A 95 -32.10 -34.12 11.46
CA GLU A 95 -33.36 -34.60 10.88
C GLU A 95 -33.30 -36.10 10.52
N GLU A 96 -32.17 -36.57 9.99
CA GLU A 96 -31.99 -37.98 9.65
C GLU A 96 -31.99 -38.89 10.89
N ILE A 97 -31.37 -38.43 12.00
CA ILE A 97 -31.42 -39.13 13.29
C ILE A 97 -32.85 -39.17 13.83
N CYS A 98 -33.56 -38.04 13.84
CA CYS A 98 -34.95 -37.97 14.30
C CYS A 98 -35.88 -38.90 13.49
N ARG A 99 -35.69 -39.00 12.16
CA ARG A 99 -36.47 -39.93 11.33
C ARG A 99 -36.23 -41.40 11.67
N ARG A 100 -35.01 -41.79 12.09
CA ARG A 100 -34.70 -43.18 12.48
C ARG A 100 -35.33 -43.60 13.81
N PHE A 101 -35.68 -42.67 14.68
CA PHE A 101 -36.30 -42.96 15.97
C PHE A 101 -37.84 -42.91 15.94
N LEU A 102 -38.43 -42.42 14.84
CA LEU A 102 -39.89 -42.29 14.67
C LEU A 102 -40.51 -43.39 13.78
N LEU A 103 -39.72 -44.36 13.33
CA LEU A 103 -40.15 -45.59 12.63
C LEU A 103 -39.87 -46.80 13.52
#